data_AF-A0A1F6Q3N9-F1
#
_entry.id   AF-A0A1F6Q3N9-F1
#
_cell.length_a   1.000
_cell.length_b   1.000
_cell.length_c   1.000
_cell.angle_alpha   90.00
_cell.angle_beta   90.00
_cell.angle_gamma   90.00
#
_symmetry.space_group_name_H-M   'P 1'
#
loop_
_entity.id
_entity.type
_entity.pdbx_description
1 polymer ?
#
loop_
_entity_poly.entity_id
_entity_poly.type
_entity_poly.pdbx_seq_one_letter_code
_entity_poly.pdbx_strand_id
1 'polypeptide(L)'
;MSEEIKQLNEMLLSVNWKEADLNDCSFEIGHEINCPKLSEEQNDLIRNIVKYIPEWKRLIGCKQHQIHDYCLDFHTISVLKNVQKHADFNKLRKYDKVMLLYAALLHDIEKNENEVDPEHSVKGAKKSSSILYRLGFGEDFINSVYLLVKYHQVLGFMVSEKIDLTDNEIVEIFKTPAFVDLHAILSVADIKSVKKDESFCKEGLNEKLGELKKKIKSKLFST
;
A
#
# COMPACT_ATOMS: atom_id res chain seq x y z
N MET A 1 21.58 -4.26 -4.75
CA MET A 1 21.03 -3.21 -3.86
C MET A 1 22.17 -2.43 -3.22
N SER A 2 22.15 -1.10 -3.32
CA SER A 2 23.17 -0.23 -2.72
C SER A 2 22.95 -0.04 -1.21
N GLU A 3 23.93 0.54 -0.51
CA GLU A 3 23.81 0.83 0.94
C GLU A 3 22.71 1.85 1.25
N GLU A 4 22.51 2.83 0.37
CA GLU A 4 21.46 3.84 0.51
C GLU A 4 20.06 3.22 0.46
N ILE A 5 19.85 2.23 -0.41
CA ILE A 5 18.57 1.52 -0.50
C ILE A 5 18.37 0.59 0.71
N LYS A 6 19.44 -0.02 1.23
CA LYS A 6 19.35 -0.75 2.50
C LYS A 6 18.96 0.18 3.65
N GLN A 7 19.53 1.39 3.70
CA GLN A 7 19.15 2.39 4.70
C GLN A 7 17.69 2.81 4.56
N LEU A 8 17.19 3.05 3.34
CA LEU A 8 15.77 3.32 3.09
C LEU A 8 14.88 2.18 3.62
N ASN A 9 15.27 0.93 3.41
CA ASN A 9 14.53 -0.23 3.93
C ASN A 9 14.47 -0.23 5.46
N GLU A 10 15.58 0.07 6.14
CA GLU A 10 15.59 0.18 7.60
C GLU A 10 14.69 1.33 8.07
N MET A 11 14.75 2.49 7.42
CA MET A 11 13.88 3.63 7.75
C MET A 11 12.40 3.27 7.58
N LEU A 12 12.02 2.59 6.50
CA LEU A 12 10.64 2.13 6.28
C LEU A 12 10.15 1.21 7.41
N LEU A 13 11.05 0.41 7.97
CA LEU A 13 10.72 -0.51 9.07
C LEU A 13 10.72 0.17 10.44
N SER A 14 11.61 1.13 10.68
CA SER A 14 11.84 1.71 12.00
C SER A 14 11.00 2.96 12.28
N VAL A 15 10.73 3.77 11.26
CA VAL A 15 9.96 5.01 11.43
C VAL A 15 8.53 4.66 11.82
N ASN A 16 8.11 5.19 12.96
CA ASN A 16 6.80 4.93 13.52
C ASN A 16 5.76 5.90 12.92
N TRP A 17 4.82 5.35 12.16
CA TRP A 17 3.71 6.10 11.58
C TRP A 17 2.44 6.07 12.42
N LYS A 18 2.37 5.26 13.49
CA LYS A 18 1.13 5.03 14.26
C LYS A 18 0.57 6.32 14.87
N GLU A 19 1.44 7.18 15.35
CA GLU A 19 1.08 8.47 15.97
C GLU A 19 1.27 9.66 15.01
N ALA A 20 1.51 9.40 13.72
CA ALA A 20 1.67 10.48 12.73
C ALA A 20 0.37 11.30 12.62
N ASP A 21 0.47 12.61 12.81
CA ASP A 21 -0.60 13.56 12.54
C ASP A 21 -0.36 14.22 11.18
N LEU A 22 -1.24 13.95 10.22
CA LEU A 22 -1.18 14.50 8.86
C LEU A 22 -2.02 15.79 8.72
N ASN A 23 -2.60 16.29 9.82
CA ASN A 23 -3.32 17.56 9.80
C ASN A 23 -2.36 18.74 9.58
N ASP A 24 -2.85 19.75 8.85
CA ASP A 24 -2.11 20.97 8.52
C ASP A 24 -0.82 20.73 7.70
N CYS A 25 -0.67 19.53 7.13
CA CYS A 25 0.36 19.29 6.13
C CYS A 25 0.04 20.02 4.83
N SER A 26 1.06 20.58 4.21
CA SER A 26 0.96 21.28 2.94
C SER A 26 2.13 20.96 2.04
N PHE A 27 2.02 21.37 0.79
CA PHE A 27 3.08 21.23 -0.17
C PHE A 27 3.80 22.55 -0.38
N GLU A 28 5.11 22.53 -0.29
CA GLU A 28 5.94 23.70 -0.59
C GLU A 28 6.37 23.72 -2.07
N ILE A 29 6.71 24.92 -2.52
CA ILE A 29 7.28 25.14 -3.86
C ILE A 29 8.60 24.37 -3.94
N GLY A 30 8.63 23.27 -4.72
CA GLY A 30 9.85 22.49 -4.93
C GLY A 30 9.72 20.97 -4.81
N HIS A 31 8.52 20.42 -4.63
CA HIS A 31 8.32 18.98 -4.40
C HIS A 31 8.61 18.48 -2.98
N GLU A 32 8.58 19.39 -2.00
CA GLU A 32 8.76 19.07 -0.58
C GLU A 32 7.43 19.12 0.18
N ILE A 33 7.16 18.07 0.94
CA ILE A 33 6.00 18.01 1.85
C ILE A 33 6.41 18.71 3.15
N ASN A 34 5.70 19.78 3.51
CA ASN A 34 5.82 20.41 4.81
C ASN A 34 4.71 19.90 5.72
N CYS A 35 5.09 19.07 6.67
CA CYS A 35 4.22 18.56 7.71
C CYS A 35 4.76 18.97 9.09
N PRO A 36 4.31 20.08 9.68
CA PRO A 36 4.87 20.62 10.91
C PRO A 36 4.64 19.72 12.14
N LYS A 37 3.67 18.80 12.06
CA LYS A 37 3.33 17.87 13.13
C LYS A 37 4.01 16.50 12.98
N LEU A 38 4.69 16.24 11.86
CA LEU A 38 5.51 15.06 11.72
C LEU A 38 6.85 15.26 12.43
N SER A 39 7.34 14.19 13.04
CA SER A 39 8.69 14.13 13.58
C SER A 39 9.74 14.25 12.47
N GLU A 40 10.97 14.60 12.85
CA GLU A 40 12.08 14.71 11.91
C GLU A 40 12.33 13.39 11.15
N GLU A 41 12.24 12.24 11.83
CA GLU A 41 12.42 10.93 11.20
C GLU A 41 11.35 10.62 10.13
N GLN A 42 10.11 11.06 10.35
CA GLN A 42 9.02 10.91 9.38
C GLN A 42 9.24 11.82 8.16
N ASN A 43 9.64 13.07 8.40
CA ASN A 43 9.98 14.00 7.32
C ASN A 43 11.20 13.51 6.52
N ASP A 44 12.23 12.99 7.19
CA ASP A 44 13.40 12.38 6.56
C ASP A 44 13.05 11.17 5.72
N LEU A 45 12.15 10.29 6.19
CA LEU A 45 11.69 9.16 5.39
C LEU A 45 10.98 9.63 4.13
N ILE A 46 10.09 10.62 4.22
CA ILE A 46 9.41 11.21 3.04
C ILE A 46 10.44 11.76 2.06
N ARG A 47 11.42 12.55 2.53
CA ARG A 47 12.50 13.09 1.68
C ARG A 47 13.29 11.99 0.98
N ASN A 48 13.63 10.91 1.69
CA ASN A 48 14.35 9.78 1.12
C ASN A 48 13.50 8.99 0.11
N ILE A 49 12.20 8.81 0.36
CA ILE A 49 11.26 8.23 -0.60
C ILE A 49 11.27 9.05 -1.90
N VAL A 50 11.09 10.37 -1.81
CA VAL A 50 11.08 11.27 -2.97
C VAL A 50 12.43 11.27 -3.71
N LYS A 51 13.55 11.19 -2.97
CA LYS A 51 14.90 11.14 -3.53
C LYS A 51 15.16 9.87 -4.34
N TYR A 52 14.81 8.70 -3.79
CA TYR A 52 15.12 7.41 -4.42
C TYR A 52 13.99 6.89 -5.34
N ILE A 53 12.77 7.37 -5.15
CA ILE A 53 11.58 7.07 -5.94
C ILE A 53 11.02 8.40 -6.49
N PRO A 54 11.69 9.03 -7.47
CA PRO A 54 11.28 10.33 -7.99
C PRO A 54 9.87 10.33 -8.60
N GLU A 55 9.35 9.19 -9.05
CA GLU A 55 7.97 9.04 -9.53
C GLU A 55 6.94 9.36 -8.45
N TRP A 56 7.30 9.23 -7.17
CA TRP A 56 6.44 9.55 -6.04
C TRP A 56 6.08 11.04 -5.99
N LYS A 57 6.89 11.92 -6.60
CA LYS A 57 6.61 13.36 -6.70
C LYS A 57 5.27 13.68 -7.36
N ARG A 58 4.78 12.81 -8.24
CA ARG A 58 3.49 13.03 -8.92
C ARG A 58 2.28 12.87 -7.99
N LEU A 59 2.44 12.15 -6.88
CA LEU A 59 1.35 11.93 -5.92
C LEU A 59 1.04 13.22 -5.15
N ILE A 60 2.01 14.13 -5.12
CA ILE A 60 1.96 15.29 -4.27
C ILE A 60 0.93 16.29 -4.78
N GLY A 61 -0.06 16.59 -3.94
CA GLY A 61 -1.20 17.44 -4.30
C GLY A 61 -2.15 16.84 -5.36
N CYS A 62 -1.95 15.58 -5.76
CA CYS A 62 -2.79 14.93 -6.76
C CYS A 62 -4.16 14.61 -6.16
N LYS A 63 -5.18 15.35 -6.59
CA LYS A 63 -6.56 15.18 -6.12
C LYS A 63 -7.14 13.86 -6.60
N GLN A 64 -7.83 13.19 -5.69
CA GLN A 64 -8.53 11.95 -5.97
C GLN A 64 -9.99 12.21 -6.32
N HIS A 65 -10.68 11.18 -6.80
CA HIS A 65 -12.14 11.19 -6.95
C HIS A 65 -12.83 11.58 -5.63
N GLN A 66 -13.97 12.30 -5.72
CA GLN A 66 -14.70 12.99 -4.64
C GLN A 66 -15.00 12.21 -3.35
N ILE A 67 -14.85 10.89 -3.37
CA ILE A 67 -15.03 10.04 -2.19
C ILE A 67 -13.82 10.07 -1.25
N HIS A 68 -12.66 10.58 -1.65
CA HIS A 68 -11.46 10.63 -0.82
C HIS A 68 -11.29 12.00 -0.18
N ASP A 69 -10.88 12.03 1.08
CA ASP A 69 -10.58 13.30 1.77
C ASP A 69 -9.13 13.74 1.60
N TYR A 70 -8.26 12.83 1.17
CA TYR A 70 -6.83 13.05 1.00
C TYR A 70 -6.44 13.15 -0.48
N CYS A 71 -5.42 13.95 -0.79
CA CYS A 71 -4.66 13.79 -2.03
C CYS A 71 -3.85 12.47 -1.96
N LEU A 72 -3.32 12.00 -3.11
CA LEU A 72 -2.66 10.69 -3.18
C LEU A 72 -1.44 10.54 -2.26
N ASP A 73 -0.69 11.61 -2.04
CA ASP A 73 0.41 11.70 -1.07
C ASP A 73 -0.04 11.32 0.35
N PHE A 74 -0.97 12.08 0.93
CA PHE A 74 -1.46 11.87 2.30
C PHE A 74 -2.24 10.57 2.43
N HIS A 75 -2.96 10.17 1.39
CA HIS A 75 -3.59 8.87 1.31
C HIS A 75 -2.54 7.76 1.44
N THR A 76 -1.48 7.79 0.64
CA THR A 76 -0.39 6.79 0.67
C THR A 76 0.30 6.73 2.03
N ILE A 77 0.58 7.88 2.66
CA ILE A 77 1.15 7.93 4.01
C ILE A 77 0.16 7.39 5.06
N SER A 78 -1.14 7.68 4.93
CA SER A 78 -2.19 7.09 5.77
C SER A 78 -2.26 5.57 5.61
N VAL A 79 -2.06 5.03 4.39
CA VAL A 79 -1.97 3.59 4.16
C VAL A 79 -0.78 3.00 4.90
N LEU A 80 0.41 3.62 4.85
CA LEU A 80 1.57 3.17 5.63
C LEU A 80 1.30 3.14 7.14
N LYS A 81 0.67 4.20 7.66
CA LYS A 81 0.23 4.28 9.06
C LYS A 81 -0.71 3.12 9.41
N ASN A 82 -1.71 2.86 8.59
CA ASN A 82 -2.68 1.80 8.85
C ASN A 82 -2.10 0.38 8.67
N VAL A 83 -1.14 0.19 7.76
CA VAL A 83 -0.36 -1.05 7.65
C VAL A 83 0.38 -1.32 8.96
N GLN A 84 1.11 -0.33 9.49
CA GLN A 84 1.85 -0.51 10.75
C GLN A 84 0.94 -0.69 11.97
N LYS A 85 -0.26 -0.07 11.98
CA LYS A 85 -1.28 -0.25 13.03
C LYS A 85 -1.95 -1.61 13.00
N HIS A 86 -1.96 -2.30 11.86
CA HIS A 86 -2.62 -3.59 11.73
C HIS A 86 -2.01 -4.63 12.68
N ALA A 87 -2.86 -5.36 13.44
CA ALA A 87 -2.42 -6.27 14.50
C ALA A 87 -1.47 -7.38 14.00
N ASP A 88 -1.68 -7.84 12.77
CA ASP A 88 -0.85 -8.88 12.15
C ASP A 88 0.47 -8.38 11.55
N PHE A 89 0.66 -7.07 11.38
CA PHE A 89 1.89 -6.53 10.79
C PHE A 89 3.14 -6.95 11.58
N ASN A 90 3.07 -6.89 12.91
CA ASN A 90 4.19 -7.26 13.77
C ASN A 90 4.58 -8.75 13.68
N LYS A 91 3.64 -9.62 13.27
CA LYS A 91 3.84 -11.06 13.10
C LYS A 91 4.56 -11.42 11.80
N LEU A 92 4.61 -10.48 10.85
CA LEU A 92 5.30 -10.67 9.57
C LEU A 92 6.81 -10.73 9.76
N ARG A 93 7.47 -11.54 8.92
CA ARG A 93 8.94 -11.54 8.82
C ARG A 93 9.40 -10.21 8.23
N LYS A 94 10.65 -9.83 8.52
CA LYS A 94 11.25 -8.57 8.03
C LYS A 94 11.10 -8.41 6.52
N TYR A 95 11.37 -9.46 5.73
CA TYR A 95 11.23 -9.44 4.28
C TYR A 95 9.79 -9.12 3.83
N ASP A 96 8.80 -9.77 4.44
CA ASP A 96 7.38 -9.59 4.12
C ASP A 96 6.89 -8.19 4.53
N LYS A 97 7.42 -7.62 5.63
CA LYS A 97 7.15 -6.23 6.04
C LYS A 97 7.66 -5.23 4.99
N VAL A 98 8.91 -5.36 4.55
CA VAL A 98 9.48 -4.47 3.53
C VAL A 98 8.68 -4.57 2.23
N MET A 99 8.35 -5.79 1.79
CA MET A 99 7.50 -6.04 0.63
C MET A 99 6.15 -5.31 0.73
N LEU A 100 5.45 -5.46 1.86
CA LEU A 100 4.17 -4.82 2.09
C LEU A 100 4.26 -3.29 2.13
N LEU A 101 5.32 -2.74 2.73
CA LEU A 101 5.55 -1.29 2.78
C LEU A 101 5.82 -0.69 1.40
N TYR A 102 6.58 -1.38 0.55
CA TYR A 102 6.75 -0.97 -0.85
C TYR A 102 5.45 -1.07 -1.65
N ALA A 103 4.67 -2.13 -1.45
CA ALA A 103 3.36 -2.24 -2.09
C ALA A 103 2.43 -1.10 -1.65
N ALA A 104 2.39 -0.77 -0.36
CA ALA A 104 1.63 0.37 0.15
C ALA A 104 2.08 1.71 -0.44
N LEU A 105 3.40 1.95 -0.54
CA LEU A 105 3.95 3.16 -1.15
C LEU A 105 3.59 3.33 -2.63
N LEU A 106 3.39 2.23 -3.34
CA LEU A 106 3.31 2.21 -4.80
C LEU A 106 1.93 1.79 -5.35
N HIS A 107 0.98 1.38 -4.51
CA HIS A 107 -0.28 0.78 -4.97
C HIS A 107 -1.06 1.68 -5.96
N ASP A 108 -1.08 2.98 -5.68
CA ASP A 108 -1.73 4.01 -6.50
C ASP A 108 -0.73 4.87 -7.30
N ILE A 109 0.51 4.38 -7.52
CA ILE A 109 1.58 5.12 -8.20
C ILE A 109 1.33 5.43 -9.68
N GLU A 110 0.20 5.02 -10.27
CA GLU A 110 -0.22 5.47 -11.62
C GLU A 110 -1.68 5.97 -11.66
N LYS A 111 -2.32 6.22 -10.52
CA LYS A 111 -3.71 6.73 -10.47
C LYS A 111 -3.81 8.15 -11.01
N ASN A 112 -4.76 8.36 -11.92
CA ASN A 112 -5.07 9.67 -12.52
C ASN A 112 -5.70 10.64 -11.51
N GLU A 113 -5.48 11.93 -11.75
CA GLU A 113 -6.10 13.01 -10.97
C GLU A 113 -7.59 13.16 -11.35
N ASN A 114 -8.46 13.34 -10.35
CA ASN A 114 -9.90 13.63 -10.51
C ASN A 114 -10.74 12.60 -11.31
N GLU A 115 -10.22 11.40 -11.58
CA GLU A 115 -10.90 10.39 -12.40
C GLU A 115 -11.10 9.05 -11.67
N VAL A 116 -12.10 8.28 -12.11
CA VAL A 116 -12.19 6.84 -11.79
C VAL A 116 -11.36 6.10 -12.83
N ASP A 117 -10.14 5.72 -12.45
CA ASP A 117 -9.21 4.99 -13.32
C ASP A 117 -9.28 3.49 -13.01
N PRO A 118 -9.90 2.63 -13.84
CA PRO A 118 -9.92 1.18 -13.59
C PRO A 118 -8.58 0.49 -13.92
N GLU A 119 -7.65 1.16 -14.60
CA GLU A 119 -6.38 0.58 -15.06
C GLU A 119 -5.19 0.97 -14.19
N HIS A 120 -5.35 1.90 -13.24
CA HIS A 120 -4.25 2.40 -12.39
C HIS A 120 -3.48 1.28 -11.70
N SER A 121 -4.15 0.23 -11.23
CA SER A 121 -3.51 -0.87 -10.51
C SER A 121 -2.59 -1.68 -11.44
N VAL A 122 -2.98 -1.90 -12.69
CA VAL A 122 -2.18 -2.61 -13.70
C VAL A 122 -1.01 -1.76 -14.16
N LYS A 123 -1.25 -0.46 -14.42
CA LYS A 123 -0.18 0.50 -14.78
C LYS A 123 0.80 0.66 -13.62
N GLY A 124 0.27 0.82 -12.41
CA GLY A 124 1.01 0.95 -11.16
C GLY A 124 1.86 -0.28 -10.87
N ALA A 125 1.37 -1.48 -11.13
CA ALA A 125 2.15 -2.71 -10.97
C ALA A 125 3.35 -2.74 -11.92
N LYS A 126 3.15 -2.40 -13.20
CA LYS A 126 4.25 -2.30 -14.18
C LYS A 126 5.26 -1.23 -13.78
N LYS A 127 4.78 -0.06 -13.33
CA LYS A 127 5.65 1.03 -12.86
C LYS A 127 6.45 0.60 -11.62
N SER A 128 5.80 -0.06 -10.68
CA SER A 128 6.41 -0.59 -9.44
C SER A 128 7.54 -1.55 -9.76
N SER A 129 7.36 -2.45 -10.73
CA SER A 129 8.43 -3.35 -11.17
C SER A 129 9.66 -2.60 -11.68
N SER A 130 9.46 -1.58 -12.53
CA SER A 130 10.57 -0.77 -13.04
C SER A 130 11.29 0.02 -11.94
N ILE A 131 10.53 0.57 -10.98
CA ILE A 131 11.10 1.27 -9.81
C ILE A 131 11.93 0.30 -8.98
N LEU A 132 11.37 -0.84 -8.59
CA LEU A 132 12.04 -1.81 -7.71
C LEU A 132 13.26 -2.45 -8.37
N TYR A 133 13.20 -2.70 -9.68
CA TYR A 133 14.36 -3.14 -10.46
C TYR A 133 15.51 -2.11 -10.36
N ARG A 134 15.20 -0.81 -10.55
CA ARG A 134 16.18 0.28 -10.41
C ARG A 134 16.74 0.39 -8.99
N LEU A 135 15.94 0.11 -7.96
CA LEU A 135 16.40 0.07 -6.57
C LEU A 135 17.26 -1.18 -6.26
N GLY A 136 17.32 -2.14 -7.17
CA GLY A 136 18.16 -3.33 -7.08
C GLY A 136 17.58 -4.46 -6.25
N PHE A 137 16.24 -4.60 -6.24
CA PHE A 137 15.54 -5.77 -5.71
C PHE A 137 15.60 -6.96 -6.69
N GLY A 138 15.50 -8.17 -6.14
CA GLY A 138 15.44 -9.41 -6.94
C GLY A 138 14.05 -9.67 -7.53
N GLU A 139 13.99 -10.52 -8.55
CA GLU A 139 12.77 -10.81 -9.32
C GLU A 139 11.61 -11.32 -8.45
N ASP A 140 11.87 -12.21 -7.49
CA ASP A 140 10.83 -12.72 -6.59
C ASP A 140 10.16 -11.60 -5.78
N PHE A 141 10.96 -10.68 -5.22
CA PHE A 141 10.44 -9.52 -4.50
C PHE A 141 9.60 -8.63 -5.42
N ILE A 142 10.12 -8.36 -6.62
CA ILE A 142 9.46 -7.53 -7.62
C ILE A 142 8.11 -8.15 -8.03
N ASN A 143 8.08 -9.45 -8.27
CA ASN A 143 6.87 -10.18 -8.66
C ASN A 143 5.82 -10.17 -7.55
N SER A 144 6.24 -10.32 -6.29
CA SER A 144 5.33 -10.21 -5.15
C SER A 144 4.75 -8.80 -5.01
N VAL A 145 5.57 -7.73 -5.10
CA VAL A 145 5.04 -6.36 -5.05
C VAL A 145 4.14 -6.07 -6.25
N TYR A 146 4.49 -6.57 -7.44
CA TYR A 146 3.65 -6.46 -8.64
C TYR A 146 2.24 -7.01 -8.39
N LEU A 147 2.13 -8.21 -7.82
CA LEU A 147 0.82 -8.81 -7.52
C LEU A 147 0.07 -8.04 -6.43
N LEU A 148 0.75 -7.61 -5.37
CA LEU A 148 0.13 -6.80 -4.31
C LEU A 148 -0.46 -5.51 -4.87
N VAL A 149 0.30 -4.78 -5.71
CA VAL A 149 -0.13 -3.53 -6.33
C VAL A 149 -1.26 -3.78 -7.33
N LYS A 150 -1.11 -4.76 -8.24
CA LYS A 150 -2.10 -5.07 -9.27
C LYS A 150 -3.46 -5.46 -8.68
N TYR A 151 -3.45 -6.18 -7.56
CA TYR A 151 -4.64 -6.74 -6.94
C TYR A 151 -4.95 -6.12 -5.57
N HIS A 152 -4.50 -4.89 -5.27
CA HIS A 152 -4.71 -4.28 -3.94
C HIS A 152 -6.20 -4.10 -3.58
N GLN A 153 -7.08 -3.92 -4.58
CA GLN A 153 -8.54 -3.75 -4.40
C GLN A 153 -9.32 -5.07 -4.43
N VAL A 154 -8.67 -6.20 -4.75
CA VAL A 154 -9.36 -7.45 -5.08
C VAL A 154 -10.22 -7.97 -3.92
N LEU A 155 -9.70 -7.93 -2.69
CA LEU A 155 -10.43 -8.40 -1.51
C LEU A 155 -11.62 -7.47 -1.20
N GLY A 156 -11.47 -6.16 -1.41
CA GLY A 156 -12.56 -5.20 -1.25
C GLY A 156 -13.71 -5.46 -2.25
N PHE A 157 -13.38 -5.80 -3.49
CA PHE A 157 -14.37 -6.16 -4.50
C PHE A 157 -15.05 -7.51 -4.21
N MET A 158 -14.31 -8.51 -3.71
CA MET A 158 -14.89 -9.79 -3.29
C MET A 158 -15.84 -9.62 -2.09
N VAL A 159 -15.45 -8.87 -1.06
CA VAL A 159 -16.30 -8.60 0.12
C VAL A 159 -17.56 -7.81 -0.26
N SER A 160 -17.46 -6.96 -1.28
CA SER A 160 -18.60 -6.19 -1.81
C SER A 160 -19.39 -6.96 -2.87
N GLU A 161 -19.10 -8.25 -3.08
CA GLU A 161 -19.76 -9.14 -4.04
C GLU A 161 -19.75 -8.59 -5.49
N LYS A 162 -18.76 -7.75 -5.82
CA LYS A 162 -18.57 -7.20 -7.17
C LYS A 162 -17.84 -8.16 -8.10
N ILE A 163 -17.03 -9.05 -7.53
CA ILE A 163 -16.31 -10.11 -8.22
C ILE A 163 -16.39 -11.40 -7.41
N ASP A 164 -16.34 -12.54 -8.10
CA ASP A 164 -16.08 -13.85 -7.50
C ASP A 164 -14.97 -14.53 -8.31
N LEU A 165 -13.93 -14.99 -7.62
CA LEU A 165 -12.75 -15.56 -8.27
C LEU A 165 -12.88 -17.08 -8.32
N THR A 166 -12.49 -17.65 -9.45
CA THR A 166 -12.29 -19.10 -9.61
C THR A 166 -11.13 -19.60 -8.74
N ASP A 167 -11.07 -20.91 -8.51
CA ASP A 167 -10.00 -21.52 -7.71
C ASP A 167 -8.63 -21.29 -8.36
N ASN A 168 -8.55 -21.36 -9.70
CA ASN A 168 -7.32 -21.08 -10.44
C ASN A 168 -6.86 -19.62 -10.27
N GLU A 169 -7.77 -18.65 -10.38
CA GLU A 169 -7.45 -17.24 -10.14
C GLU A 169 -6.99 -17.00 -8.70
N ILE A 170 -7.59 -17.69 -7.72
CA ILE A 170 -7.17 -17.62 -6.32
C ILE A 170 -5.72 -18.11 -6.16
N VAL A 171 -5.36 -19.25 -6.75
CA VAL A 171 -4.00 -19.78 -6.73
C VAL A 171 -3.04 -18.82 -7.43
N GLU A 172 -3.44 -18.28 -8.58
CA GLU A 172 -2.61 -17.36 -9.37
C GLU A 172 -2.35 -16.03 -8.67
N ILE A 173 -3.35 -15.45 -8.02
CA ILE A 173 -3.26 -14.14 -7.36
C ILE A 173 -2.58 -14.28 -6.01
N PHE A 174 -3.08 -15.19 -5.17
CA PHE A 174 -2.69 -15.23 -3.78
C PHE A 174 -1.50 -16.14 -3.50
N LYS A 175 -1.14 -17.07 -4.38
CA LYS A 175 0.06 -17.94 -4.31
C LYS A 175 0.21 -18.80 -3.04
N THR A 176 0.27 -18.20 -1.86
CA THR A 176 0.50 -18.85 -0.57
C THR A 176 -0.40 -18.26 0.53
N PRO A 177 -0.70 -19.02 1.60
CA PRO A 177 -1.47 -18.51 2.74
C PRO A 177 -0.88 -17.25 3.39
N ALA A 178 0.44 -17.10 3.41
CA ALA A 178 1.09 -15.90 3.96
C ALA A 178 0.85 -14.66 3.08
N PHE A 179 0.81 -14.85 1.75
CA PHE A 179 0.58 -13.76 0.81
C PHE A 179 -0.89 -13.30 0.81
N VAL A 180 -1.84 -14.19 1.14
CA VAL A 180 -3.22 -13.79 1.50
C VAL A 180 -3.24 -12.82 2.68
N ASP A 181 -2.37 -13.01 3.68
CA ASP A 181 -2.30 -12.10 4.82
C ASP A 181 -1.77 -10.71 4.41
N LEU A 182 -0.80 -10.66 3.50
CA LEU A 182 -0.28 -9.38 2.97
C LEU A 182 -1.34 -8.60 2.20
N HIS A 183 -2.08 -9.26 1.30
CA HIS A 183 -3.20 -8.63 0.60
C HIS A 183 -4.26 -8.10 1.57
N ALA A 184 -4.60 -8.89 2.60
CA ALA A 184 -5.59 -8.45 3.58
C ALA A 184 -5.15 -7.24 4.38
N ILE A 185 -3.89 -7.20 4.85
CA ILE A 185 -3.36 -6.04 5.58
C ILE A 185 -3.39 -4.80 4.68
N LEU A 186 -2.95 -4.92 3.42
CA LEU A 186 -2.96 -3.81 2.47
C LEU A 186 -4.38 -3.32 2.20
N SER A 187 -5.33 -4.21 1.92
CA SER A 187 -6.72 -3.83 1.62
C SER A 187 -7.41 -3.16 2.82
N VAL A 188 -7.18 -3.63 4.05
CA VAL A 188 -7.72 -2.96 5.26
C VAL A 188 -7.12 -1.57 5.41
N ALA A 189 -5.80 -1.45 5.22
CA ALA A 189 -5.11 -0.18 5.38
C ALA A 189 -5.52 0.86 4.33
N ASP A 190 -5.71 0.43 3.09
CA ASP A 190 -6.20 1.25 1.98
C ASP A 190 -7.64 1.74 2.24
N ILE A 191 -8.57 0.84 2.55
CA ILE A 191 -9.98 1.18 2.84
C ILE A 191 -10.10 2.17 4.01
N LYS A 192 -9.32 1.98 5.08
CA LYS A 192 -9.27 2.91 6.22
C LYS A 192 -8.73 4.29 5.86
N SER A 193 -7.97 4.40 4.77
CA SER A 193 -7.31 5.64 4.36
C SER A 193 -8.09 6.42 3.29
N VAL A 194 -9.33 6.03 2.98
CA VAL A 194 -10.22 6.76 2.07
C VAL A 194 -10.77 8.03 2.72
N LYS A 195 -11.20 7.93 3.99
CA LYS A 195 -11.77 9.02 4.79
C LYS A 195 -10.93 9.30 6.02
N LYS A 196 -10.83 10.57 6.45
CA LYS A 196 -9.98 10.94 7.61
C LYS A 196 -10.44 10.30 8.91
N ASP A 197 -11.75 10.14 9.06
CA ASP A 197 -12.42 9.53 10.21
C ASP A 197 -12.61 8.01 10.07
N GLU A 198 -12.00 7.41 9.05
CA GLU A 198 -12.15 5.99 8.68
C GLU A 198 -13.60 5.57 8.38
N SER A 199 -14.56 6.49 8.21
CA SER A 199 -15.99 6.19 8.04
C SER A 199 -16.33 5.38 6.80
N PHE A 200 -15.42 5.31 5.83
CA PHE A 200 -15.55 4.42 4.66
C PHE A 200 -15.39 2.94 5.02
N CYS A 201 -14.68 2.63 6.10
CA CYS A 201 -14.54 1.29 6.65
C CYS A 201 -15.86 0.89 7.32
N LYS A 202 -16.73 0.21 6.58
CA LYS A 202 -18.03 -0.26 7.08
C LYS A 202 -17.86 -1.24 8.26
N GLU A 203 -18.84 -1.22 9.16
CA GLU A 203 -18.93 -2.18 10.26
C GLU A 203 -18.92 -3.63 9.71
N GLY A 204 -18.22 -4.53 10.41
CA GLY A 204 -18.06 -5.93 10.01
C GLY A 204 -17.06 -6.18 8.86
N LEU A 205 -16.41 -5.16 8.28
CA LEU A 205 -15.41 -5.37 7.21
C LEU A 205 -14.30 -6.34 7.62
N ASN A 206 -13.73 -6.17 8.81
CA ASN A 206 -12.66 -7.04 9.31
C ASN A 206 -13.12 -8.48 9.50
N GLU A 207 -14.37 -8.70 9.93
CA GLU A 207 -14.95 -10.02 10.09
C GLU A 207 -15.15 -10.69 8.73
N LYS A 208 -15.79 -9.99 7.78
CA LYS A 208 -15.98 -10.47 6.40
C LYS A 208 -14.65 -10.78 5.71
N LEU A 209 -13.65 -9.92 5.87
CA LEU A 209 -12.30 -10.19 5.37
C LEU A 209 -11.67 -11.40 6.08
N GLY A 210 -11.87 -11.57 7.40
CA GLY A 210 -11.41 -12.73 8.15
C GLY A 210 -11.99 -14.05 7.64
N GLU A 211 -13.28 -14.08 7.35
CA GLU A 211 -13.96 -15.25 6.75
C GLU A 211 -13.47 -15.51 5.32
N LEU A 212 -13.38 -14.45 4.51
CA LEU A 212 -12.88 -14.55 3.14
C LEU A 212 -11.44 -15.07 3.10
N LYS A 213 -10.56 -14.58 3.99
CA LYS A 213 -9.18 -15.09 4.13
C LYS A 213 -9.17 -16.59 4.42
N LYS A 214 -10.03 -17.09 5.32
CA LYS A 214 -10.11 -18.53 5.63
C LYS A 214 -10.54 -19.32 4.40
N LYS A 215 -11.56 -18.85 3.66
CA LYS A 215 -12.04 -19.48 2.42
C LYS A 215 -10.98 -19.51 1.33
N ILE A 216 -10.23 -18.41 1.13
CA ILE A 216 -9.14 -18.34 0.15
C ILE A 216 -8.03 -19.32 0.55
N LYS A 217 -7.60 -19.30 1.81
CA LYS A 217 -6.54 -20.20 2.30
C LYS A 217 -6.92 -21.66 2.16
N SER A 218 -8.16 -22.05 2.42
CA SER A 218 -8.57 -23.45 2.25
C SER A 218 -8.47 -23.92 0.79
N LYS A 219 -8.76 -23.06 -0.18
CA LYS A 219 -8.63 -23.37 -1.61
C LYS A 219 -7.17 -23.54 -2.05
N LEU A 220 -6.25 -22.77 -1.46
CA LEU A 220 -4.81 -22.89 -1.72
C LEU A 220 -4.20 -24.21 -1.22
N PHE A 221 -4.86 -24.95 -0.32
CA PHE A 221 -4.41 -26.27 0.14
C PHE A 221 -5.03 -27.43 -0.67
N SER A 222 -6.08 -27.17 -1.44
CA SER A 222 -6.82 -28.18 -2.19
C SER A 222 -6.36 -28.33 -3.64
N THR A 223 -5.33 -27.59 -4.05
CA THR A 223 -4.73 -27.56 -5.39
C THR A 223 -3.27 -27.99 -5.31
#